data_AF-A0A9J7BSW6-F1
#
_entry.id   AF-A0A9J7BSW6-F1
#
_cell.length_a   1.000
_cell.length_b   1.000
_cell.length_c   1.000
_cell.angle_alpha   90.00
_cell.angle_beta   90.00
_cell.angle_gamma   90.00
#
_symmetry.space_group_name_H-M   'P 1'
#
loop_
_entity.id
_entity.type
_entity.pdbx_description
1 polymer ?
#
loop_
_entity_poly.entity_id
_entity_poly.type
_entity_poly.pdbx_seq_one_letter_code
_entity_poly.pdbx_strand_id
1 'polypeptide(L)'
;MPKRARIRSLFSQMVVCAFLCAGTALPTVAQQKYFSNFPDQADPKAVGAKVAARFVASEHLRPVVVYPEVCAWYGALTFAEATHNAALLQQLQARFEPLTRPPLNELVPDKEHVDYEIFGVVPLQISMETGDSVTRQLGLRFADRQWAHPQSDGLSGQTRFWIDDMYMLTVLQLEAYRATKDAKYLDRAAHEMTAYLRKLQQPNGLFYHAEDVPFFWGRGNGWVAAGMTEMLLTLPASHPDRAEILAGYRKMMAELARNQNADGMWRQLIDKPESWEESSSTGMFTFAMIEGVRHGWLTEETYGPVARRAWIALAGFVDQHGDVTNICVGTNKQNSYDYYLGRPRSTGDFHGQAPVMWAARALLESAQ
;
A
#
# COMPACT_ATOMS: atom_id res chain seq x y z
N MET A 1 -35.72 -39.75 -79.63
CA MET A 1 -36.75 -40.53 -78.89
C MET A 1 -36.11 -41.82 -78.37
N PRO A 2 -36.44 -42.38 -77.19
CA PRO A 2 -36.48 -41.82 -75.84
C PRO A 2 -35.63 -42.63 -74.80
N LYS A 3 -35.43 -42.01 -73.62
CA LYS A 3 -35.46 -42.56 -72.24
C LYS A 3 -34.28 -43.35 -71.60
N ARG A 4 -33.82 -42.74 -70.48
CA ARG A 4 -33.45 -43.28 -69.14
C ARG A 4 -32.10 -44.02 -69.05
N ALA A 5 -31.28 -43.91 -67.99
CA ALA A 5 -31.28 -43.15 -66.74
C ALA A 5 -29.90 -43.31 -66.06
N ARG A 6 -29.55 -42.36 -65.17
CA ARG A 6 -28.99 -42.54 -63.81
C ARG A 6 -27.92 -41.48 -63.49
N ILE A 7 -28.23 -40.73 -62.45
CA ILE A 7 -27.39 -39.77 -61.74
C ILE A 7 -26.30 -40.55 -60.99
N ARG A 8 -25.04 -40.11 -61.09
CA ARG A 8 -23.98 -40.41 -60.12
C ARG A 8 -23.38 -39.10 -59.59
N SER A 9 -23.26 -39.10 -58.27
CA SER A 9 -22.70 -38.10 -57.38
C SER A 9 -21.23 -37.77 -57.69
N LEU A 10 -20.88 -36.48 -57.61
CA LEU A 10 -19.51 -35.98 -57.55
C LEU A 10 -19.18 -35.68 -56.08
N PHE A 11 -18.24 -36.45 -55.53
CA PHE A 11 -17.50 -36.14 -54.32
C PHE A 11 -16.23 -35.39 -54.71
N SER A 12 -15.96 -34.22 -54.12
CA SER A 12 -14.60 -33.74 -53.93
C SER A 12 -14.52 -32.75 -52.75
N GLN A 13 -14.00 -33.30 -51.64
CA GLN A 13 -13.10 -32.73 -50.63
C GLN A 13 -13.27 -31.25 -50.21
N MET A 14 -13.85 -31.06 -49.02
CA MET A 14 -13.55 -29.91 -48.14
C MET A 14 -12.81 -30.46 -46.91
N VAL A 15 -11.56 -30.03 -46.74
CA VAL A 15 -10.78 -30.22 -45.51
C VAL A 15 -11.27 -29.21 -44.48
N VAL A 16 -11.82 -29.67 -43.37
CA VAL A 16 -12.12 -28.85 -42.19
C VAL A 16 -11.05 -29.12 -41.14
N CYS A 17 -10.15 -28.15 -40.93
CA CYS A 17 -9.28 -28.13 -39.76
C CYS A 17 -10.12 -27.77 -38.53
N ALA A 18 -10.34 -28.75 -37.65
CA ALA A 18 -10.88 -28.51 -36.32
C ALA A 18 -9.77 -27.98 -35.40
N PHE A 19 -9.82 -26.71 -35.05
CA PHE A 19 -9.05 -26.17 -33.93
C PHE A 19 -9.70 -26.65 -32.62
N LEU A 20 -9.02 -27.54 -31.91
CA LEU A 20 -9.30 -27.84 -30.51
C LEU A 20 -8.91 -26.62 -29.67
N CYS A 21 -9.88 -25.79 -29.32
CA CYS A 21 -9.74 -24.84 -28.23
C CYS A 21 -9.64 -25.63 -26.92
N ALA A 22 -8.42 -25.90 -26.47
CA ALA A 22 -8.17 -26.26 -25.08
C ALA A 22 -8.58 -25.07 -24.22
N GLY A 23 -9.75 -25.16 -23.59
CA GLY A 23 -10.18 -24.18 -22.60
C GLY A 23 -9.17 -24.17 -21.45
N THR A 24 -8.39 -23.10 -21.36
CA THR A 24 -7.67 -22.78 -20.13
C THR A 24 -8.73 -22.46 -19.09
N ALA A 25 -8.99 -23.41 -18.20
CA ALA A 25 -9.76 -23.13 -16.99
C ALA A 25 -9.05 -22.00 -16.25
N LEU A 26 -9.69 -20.84 -16.19
CA LEU A 26 -9.30 -19.78 -15.26
C LEU A 26 -9.33 -20.40 -13.85
N PRO A 27 -8.32 -20.17 -13.00
CA PRO A 27 -8.37 -20.64 -11.63
C PRO A 27 -9.62 -20.03 -10.99
N THR A 28 -10.52 -20.90 -10.53
CA THR A 28 -11.66 -20.51 -9.70
C THR A 28 -11.11 -19.73 -8.51
N VAL A 29 -11.50 -18.45 -8.41
CA VAL A 29 -11.16 -17.56 -7.31
C VAL A 29 -11.61 -18.24 -6.02
N ALA A 30 -10.67 -18.80 -5.28
CA ALA A 30 -10.93 -19.37 -3.98
C ALA A 30 -11.41 -18.22 -3.09
N GLN A 31 -12.64 -18.32 -2.60
CA GLN A 31 -13.11 -17.42 -1.56
C GLN A 31 -12.14 -17.58 -0.38
N GLN A 32 -11.42 -16.50 -0.06
CA GLN A 32 -10.30 -16.58 0.88
C GLN A 32 -10.82 -16.93 2.26
N LYS A 33 -10.64 -18.21 2.62
CA LYS A 33 -11.16 -18.83 3.83
C LYS A 33 -10.78 -18.04 5.08
N TYR A 34 -9.61 -17.41 5.06
CA TYR A 34 -9.05 -16.71 6.20
C TYR A 34 -9.52 -15.26 6.36
N PHE A 35 -10.12 -14.64 5.34
CA PHE A 35 -10.51 -13.22 5.36
C PHE A 35 -12.03 -13.04 5.43
N SER A 36 -12.71 -13.96 6.12
CA SER A 36 -14.15 -13.90 6.41
C SER A 36 -14.41 -14.30 7.87
N ASN A 37 -15.63 -14.08 8.36
CA ASN A 37 -16.07 -14.52 9.69
C ASN A 37 -15.13 -14.03 10.82
N PHE A 38 -14.81 -12.73 10.81
CA PHE A 38 -14.07 -12.12 11.92
C PHE A 38 -14.95 -11.99 13.17
N PRO A 39 -14.37 -12.05 14.38
CA PRO A 39 -15.09 -11.66 15.60
C PRO A 39 -15.62 -10.23 15.49
N ASP A 40 -16.74 -9.91 16.14
CA ASP A 40 -17.38 -8.58 16.05
C ASP A 40 -16.41 -7.42 16.36
N GLN A 41 -15.54 -7.59 17.36
CA GLN A 41 -14.53 -6.59 17.74
C GLN A 41 -13.43 -6.39 16.69
N ALA A 42 -13.33 -7.30 15.72
CA ALA A 42 -12.37 -7.28 14.63
C ALA A 42 -13.07 -7.25 13.26
N ASP A 43 -14.35 -6.86 13.19
CA ASP A 43 -15.03 -6.65 11.92
C ASP A 43 -14.32 -5.53 11.12
N PRO A 44 -13.80 -5.82 9.91
CA PRO A 44 -13.01 -4.84 9.15
C PRO A 44 -13.76 -3.56 8.84
N LYS A 45 -15.07 -3.65 8.56
CA LYS A 45 -15.90 -2.48 8.24
C LYS A 45 -16.11 -1.61 9.46
N ALA A 46 -16.44 -2.21 10.61
CA ALA A 46 -16.65 -1.48 11.86
C ALA A 46 -15.36 -0.83 12.37
N VAL A 47 -14.25 -1.56 12.39
CA VAL A 47 -12.94 -1.05 12.83
C VAL A 47 -12.46 0.07 11.90
N GLY A 48 -12.48 -0.15 10.58
CA GLY A 48 -12.07 0.86 9.61
C GLY A 48 -12.92 2.13 9.67
N ALA A 49 -14.25 1.99 9.81
CA ALA A 49 -15.14 3.14 9.93
C ALA A 49 -14.87 3.95 11.22
N LYS A 50 -14.54 3.27 12.32
CA LYS A 50 -14.21 3.91 13.60
C LYS A 50 -12.92 4.73 13.50
N VAL A 51 -11.87 4.15 12.92
CA VAL A 51 -10.58 4.83 12.74
C VAL A 51 -10.70 5.99 11.74
N ALA A 52 -11.44 5.80 10.65
CA ALA A 52 -11.68 6.86 9.66
C ALA A 52 -12.49 8.04 10.26
N ALA A 53 -13.52 7.75 11.06
CA ALA A 53 -14.27 8.78 11.77
C ALA A 53 -13.38 9.56 12.77
N ARG A 54 -12.48 8.86 13.47
CA ARG A 54 -11.50 9.48 14.35
C ARG A 54 -10.53 10.39 13.59
N PHE A 55 -10.06 9.96 12.42
CA PHE A 55 -9.24 10.78 11.54
C PHE A 55 -9.97 12.05 11.09
N VAL A 56 -11.22 11.95 10.64
CA VAL A 56 -12.02 13.12 10.24
C VAL A 56 -12.15 14.15 11.38
N ALA A 57 -12.35 13.68 12.60
CA ALA A 57 -12.51 14.52 13.79
C ALA A 57 -11.18 15.11 14.34
N SER A 58 -10.04 14.71 13.79
CA SER A 58 -8.72 15.19 14.25
C SER A 58 -8.40 16.59 13.71
N GLU A 59 -7.48 17.31 14.35
CA GLU A 59 -6.92 18.54 13.78
C GLU A 59 -5.84 18.22 12.74
N HIS A 60 -5.55 19.18 11.86
CA HIS A 60 -4.36 19.09 11.01
C HIS A 60 -3.09 19.15 11.87
N LEU A 61 -2.07 18.40 11.48
CA LEU A 61 -0.73 18.60 12.01
C LEU A 61 -0.23 19.99 11.65
N ARG A 62 0.54 20.58 12.57
CA ARG A 62 1.11 21.92 12.44
C ARG A 62 2.64 21.85 12.62
N PRO A 63 3.42 22.74 11.98
CA PRO A 63 2.98 23.92 11.20
C PRO A 63 2.51 23.61 9.78
N VAL A 64 2.73 22.40 9.26
CA VAL A 64 2.29 21.95 7.93
C VAL A 64 1.75 20.53 8.00
N VAL A 65 0.93 20.15 7.03
CA VAL A 65 0.49 18.76 6.84
C VAL A 65 1.68 17.93 6.38
N VAL A 66 2.01 16.88 7.13
CA VAL A 66 3.15 16.00 6.85
C VAL A 66 2.71 14.57 6.60
N TYR A 67 3.62 13.74 6.08
CA TYR A 67 3.31 12.39 5.58
C TYR A 67 2.39 11.50 6.43
N PRO A 68 2.43 11.47 7.78
CA PRO A 68 1.58 10.57 8.55
C PRO A 68 0.11 10.93 8.36
N GLU A 69 -0.21 12.22 8.38
CA GLU A 69 -1.56 12.71 8.13
C GLU A 69 -2.00 12.39 6.71
N VAL A 70 -1.12 12.59 5.72
CA VAL A 70 -1.40 12.26 4.32
C VAL A 70 -1.70 10.76 4.15
N CYS A 71 -0.92 9.89 4.79
CA CYS A 71 -1.12 8.46 4.78
C CYS A 71 -2.49 8.07 5.37
N ALA A 72 -2.85 8.66 6.51
CA ALA A 72 -4.15 8.42 7.14
C ALA A 72 -5.30 8.95 6.28
N TRP A 73 -5.12 10.11 5.65
CA TRP A 73 -6.11 10.67 4.73
C TRP A 73 -6.32 9.78 3.50
N TYR A 74 -5.24 9.32 2.89
CA TYR A 74 -5.28 8.38 1.78
C TYR A 74 -5.98 7.07 2.17
N GLY A 75 -5.67 6.53 3.36
CA GLY A 75 -6.35 5.36 3.90
C GLY A 75 -7.83 5.58 4.12
N ALA A 76 -8.23 6.76 4.62
CA ALA A 76 -9.63 7.09 4.83
C ALA A 76 -10.41 7.27 3.51
N LEU A 77 -9.81 7.91 2.50
CA LEU A 77 -10.41 8.09 1.17
C LEU A 77 -10.65 6.75 0.49
N THR A 78 -9.61 5.93 0.38
CA THR A 78 -9.69 4.61 -0.27
C THR A 78 -10.58 3.63 0.51
N PHE A 79 -10.64 3.73 1.85
CA PHE A 79 -11.62 2.98 2.65
C PHE A 79 -13.06 3.44 2.37
N ALA A 80 -13.30 4.75 2.24
CA ALA A 80 -14.63 5.29 1.92
C ALA A 80 -15.10 4.79 0.55
N GLU A 81 -14.21 4.74 -0.44
CA GLU A 81 -14.47 4.19 -1.78
C GLU A 81 -14.82 2.70 -1.72
N ALA A 82 -13.96 1.89 -1.09
CA ALA A 82 -14.15 0.44 -0.98
C ALA A 82 -15.43 0.05 -0.22
N THR A 83 -15.91 0.93 0.66
CA THR A 83 -17.16 0.72 1.43
C THR A 83 -18.37 1.46 0.85
N HIS A 84 -18.20 2.16 -0.27
CA HIS A 84 -19.21 3.03 -0.88
C HIS A 84 -19.83 4.03 0.11
N ASN A 85 -19.01 4.58 1.00
CA ASN A 85 -19.42 5.50 2.05
C ASN A 85 -19.33 6.96 1.60
N ALA A 86 -20.35 7.41 0.86
CA ALA A 86 -20.42 8.77 0.33
C ALA A 86 -20.35 9.87 1.41
N ALA A 87 -20.89 9.63 2.60
CA ALA A 87 -20.85 10.59 3.70
C ALA A 87 -19.42 10.80 4.22
N LEU A 88 -18.67 9.72 4.40
CA LEU A 88 -17.25 9.78 4.79
C LEU A 88 -16.42 10.46 3.70
N LEU A 89 -16.64 10.12 2.43
CA LEU A 89 -15.96 10.76 1.30
C LEU A 89 -16.20 12.28 1.28
N GLN A 90 -17.45 12.71 1.49
CA GLN A 90 -17.79 14.14 1.57
C GLN A 90 -17.08 14.84 2.74
N GLN A 91 -17.00 14.20 3.91
CA GLN A 91 -16.28 14.75 5.07
C GLN A 91 -14.78 14.91 4.80
N LEU A 92 -14.17 13.93 4.13
CA LEU A 92 -12.75 13.97 3.74
C LEU A 92 -12.47 15.05 2.70
N GLN A 93 -13.37 15.26 1.73
CA GLN A 93 -13.27 16.37 0.79
C GLN A 93 -13.45 17.73 1.47
N ALA A 94 -14.42 17.84 2.39
CA ALA A 94 -14.64 19.06 3.18
C ALA A 94 -13.45 19.39 4.10
N ARG A 95 -12.67 18.40 4.53
CA ARG A 95 -11.41 18.60 5.23
C ARG A 95 -10.33 19.20 4.32
N PHE A 96 -10.34 18.89 3.02
CA PHE A 96 -9.33 19.37 2.06
C PHE A 96 -9.62 20.79 1.57
N GLU A 97 -10.89 21.14 1.37
CA GLU A 97 -11.30 22.43 0.80
C GLU A 97 -10.63 23.65 1.47
N PRO A 98 -10.55 23.76 2.82
CA PRO A 98 -9.90 24.90 3.46
C PRO A 98 -8.40 25.02 3.15
N LEU A 99 -7.69 23.94 2.83
CA LEU A 99 -6.27 23.96 2.46
C LEU A 99 -6.02 24.62 1.10
N THR A 100 -7.06 24.88 0.32
CA THR A 100 -6.95 25.55 -0.99
C THR A 100 -7.00 27.08 -0.89
N ARG A 101 -7.27 27.65 0.30
CA ARG A 101 -7.46 29.09 0.50
C ARG A 101 -6.89 29.59 1.85
N PRO A 102 -6.54 30.88 1.96
CA PRO A 102 -6.13 31.45 3.23
C PRO A 102 -7.19 31.35 4.35
N PRO A 103 -6.77 31.20 5.61
CA PRO A 103 -5.38 31.07 6.07
C PRO A 103 -4.85 29.61 6.05
N LEU A 104 -5.70 28.62 5.79
CA LEU A 104 -5.33 27.20 5.96
C LEU A 104 -4.46 26.65 4.82
N ASN A 105 -4.36 27.34 3.69
CA ASN A 105 -3.38 27.01 2.65
C ASN A 105 -1.92 27.11 3.12
N GLU A 106 -1.64 27.81 4.22
CA GLU A 106 -0.31 27.85 4.85
C GLU A 106 0.14 26.47 5.38
N LEU A 107 -0.81 25.55 5.60
CA LEU A 107 -0.50 24.18 6.01
C LEU A 107 -0.05 23.30 4.84
N VAL A 108 -0.24 23.73 3.57
CA VAL A 108 0.19 22.99 2.40
C VAL A 108 1.72 23.12 2.26
N PRO A 109 2.48 22.01 2.25
CA PRO A 109 3.94 22.11 2.21
C PRO A 109 4.47 22.77 0.94
N ASP A 110 5.37 23.74 1.12
CA ASP A 110 6.08 24.43 0.05
C ASP A 110 7.54 23.99 -0.11
N LYS A 111 8.15 23.45 0.94
CA LYS A 111 9.52 22.96 0.93
C LYS A 111 9.67 21.64 0.16
N GLU A 112 10.72 21.56 -0.66
CA GLU A 112 11.15 20.34 -1.33
C GLU A 112 11.77 19.37 -0.31
N HIS A 113 11.03 18.32 0.01
CA HIS A 113 11.47 17.23 0.87
C HIS A 113 10.53 16.04 0.69
N VAL A 114 11.06 14.83 0.69
CA VAL A 114 10.29 13.61 0.42
C VAL A 114 9.07 13.45 1.34
N ASP A 115 9.22 13.73 2.64
CA ASP A 115 8.13 13.69 3.63
C ASP A 115 7.02 14.76 3.41
N TYR A 116 7.28 15.76 2.57
CA TYR A 116 6.34 16.82 2.21
C TYR A 116 5.73 16.63 0.83
N GLU A 117 6.48 16.06 -0.13
CA GLU A 117 5.97 15.85 -1.49
C GLU A 117 4.76 14.93 -1.52
N ILE A 118 4.73 13.93 -0.64
CA ILE A 118 3.62 12.99 -0.54
C ILE A 118 2.26 13.67 -0.38
N PHE A 119 2.19 14.93 0.09
CA PHE A 119 0.96 15.73 0.15
C PHE A 119 0.13 15.62 -1.16
N GLY A 120 0.78 15.56 -2.32
CA GLY A 120 0.11 15.42 -3.62
C GLY A 120 -0.82 14.20 -3.75
N VAL A 121 -0.65 13.16 -2.93
CA VAL A 121 -1.54 11.98 -2.89
C VAL A 121 -2.99 12.37 -2.61
N VAL A 122 -3.25 13.26 -1.65
CA VAL A 122 -4.61 13.65 -1.26
C VAL A 122 -5.38 14.32 -2.42
N PRO A 123 -4.87 15.40 -3.03
CA PRO A 123 -5.54 16.00 -4.18
C PRO A 123 -5.61 15.05 -5.39
N LEU A 124 -4.62 14.18 -5.63
CA LEU A 124 -4.73 13.19 -6.71
C LEU A 124 -5.92 12.25 -6.49
N GLN A 125 -6.03 11.65 -5.30
CA GLN A 125 -7.13 10.77 -4.95
C GLN A 125 -8.49 11.48 -5.06
N ILE A 126 -8.63 12.68 -4.47
CA ILE A 126 -9.87 13.48 -4.56
C ILE A 126 -10.23 13.80 -6.01
N SER A 127 -9.24 14.10 -6.86
CA SER A 127 -9.47 14.44 -8.26
C SER A 127 -9.96 13.24 -9.08
N MET A 128 -9.55 12.01 -8.74
CA MET A 128 -10.04 10.81 -9.42
C MET A 128 -11.52 10.55 -9.12
N GLU A 129 -11.95 10.85 -7.89
CA GLU A 129 -13.36 10.73 -7.48
C GLU A 129 -14.26 11.84 -8.05
N THR A 130 -13.75 13.07 -8.10
CA THR A 130 -14.55 14.26 -8.47
C THR A 130 -14.43 14.66 -9.93
N GLY A 131 -13.37 14.24 -10.62
CA GLY A 131 -12.99 14.74 -11.93
C GLY A 131 -12.41 16.17 -11.94
N ASP A 132 -12.15 16.79 -10.77
CA ASP A 132 -11.68 18.17 -10.73
C ASP A 132 -10.23 18.32 -11.23
N SER A 133 -10.09 18.97 -12.38
CA SER A 133 -8.79 19.19 -13.04
C SER A 133 -7.84 20.13 -12.28
N VAL A 134 -8.37 21.07 -11.47
CA VAL A 134 -7.55 22.00 -10.69
C VAL A 134 -6.89 21.25 -9.53
N THR A 135 -7.68 20.47 -8.81
CA THR A 135 -7.21 19.57 -7.74
C THR A 135 -6.22 18.54 -8.31
N ARG A 136 -6.48 17.97 -9.49
CA ARG A 136 -5.51 17.08 -10.16
C ARG A 136 -4.17 17.77 -10.41
N GLN A 137 -4.18 18.99 -10.96
CA GLN A 137 -2.95 19.75 -11.24
C GLN A 137 -2.18 20.10 -9.98
N LEU A 138 -2.88 20.43 -8.89
CA LEU A 138 -2.24 20.66 -7.59
C LEU A 138 -1.47 19.42 -7.12
N GLY A 139 -2.06 18.23 -7.24
CA GLY A 139 -1.38 16.99 -6.87
C GLY A 139 -0.20 16.64 -7.78
N LEU A 140 -0.38 16.77 -9.10
CA LEU A 140 0.68 16.52 -10.08
C LEU A 140 1.90 17.42 -9.89
N ARG A 141 1.71 18.66 -9.43
CA ARG A 141 2.82 19.58 -9.11
C ARG A 141 3.80 18.96 -8.12
N PHE A 142 3.32 18.27 -7.08
CA PHE A 142 4.19 17.60 -6.11
C PHE A 142 4.90 16.39 -6.72
N ALA A 143 4.19 15.58 -7.50
CA ALA A 143 4.78 14.42 -8.18
C ALA A 143 5.89 14.84 -9.17
N ASP A 144 5.70 15.93 -9.90
CA ASP A 144 6.70 16.47 -10.82
C ASP A 144 7.86 17.14 -10.06
N ARG A 145 7.59 17.87 -8.97
CA ARG A 145 8.62 18.50 -8.14
C ARG A 145 9.56 17.48 -7.48
N GLN A 146 9.02 16.34 -7.05
CA GLN A 146 9.82 15.22 -6.54
C GLN A 146 10.88 14.71 -7.55
N TRP A 147 10.70 14.98 -8.85
CA TRP A 147 11.64 14.65 -9.93
C TRP A 147 12.17 15.86 -10.70
N ALA A 148 12.11 17.07 -10.13
CA ALA A 148 12.59 18.29 -10.80
C ALA A 148 14.11 18.30 -11.01
N HIS A 149 14.86 17.65 -10.11
CA HIS A 149 16.32 17.60 -10.12
C HIS A 149 16.81 16.15 -9.92
N PRO A 150 16.60 15.24 -10.90
CA PRO A 150 16.99 13.85 -10.74
C PRO A 150 18.51 13.70 -10.67
N GLN A 151 18.95 12.67 -9.96
CA GLN A 151 20.36 12.27 -9.92
C GLN A 151 20.80 11.73 -11.28
N SER A 152 22.11 11.60 -11.46
CA SER A 152 22.70 11.12 -12.72
C SER A 152 22.29 9.68 -13.10
N ASP A 153 21.86 8.88 -12.12
CA ASP A 153 21.36 7.52 -12.30
C ASP A 153 19.83 7.45 -12.48
N GLY A 154 19.15 8.60 -12.58
CA GLY A 154 17.72 8.72 -12.81
C GLY A 154 16.85 8.67 -11.54
N LEU A 155 17.44 8.44 -10.37
CA LEU A 155 16.74 8.50 -9.09
C LEU A 155 16.30 9.93 -8.76
N SER A 156 15.32 10.06 -7.85
CA SER A 156 14.90 11.37 -7.36
C SER A 156 16.08 12.16 -6.76
N GLY A 157 16.06 13.48 -6.92
CA GLY A 157 16.96 14.35 -6.16
C GLY A 157 16.74 14.29 -4.64
N GLN A 158 15.63 13.70 -4.20
CA GLN A 158 15.24 13.55 -2.81
C GLN A 158 15.55 12.18 -2.21
N THR A 159 16.17 11.27 -2.98
CA THR A 159 16.58 9.92 -2.53
C THR A 159 17.63 9.98 -1.43
N ARG A 160 17.32 9.44 -0.25
CA ARG A 160 18.25 9.42 0.91
C ARG A 160 18.79 8.03 1.23
N PHE A 161 18.22 6.98 0.64
CA PHE A 161 18.42 5.59 1.05
C PHE A 161 18.04 5.33 2.52
N TRP A 162 16.90 5.90 2.93
CA TRP A 162 16.22 5.55 4.18
C TRP A 162 14.98 4.74 3.82
N ILE A 163 14.75 3.62 4.50
CA ILE A 163 13.69 2.69 4.07
C ILE A 163 12.28 3.28 4.03
N ASP A 164 12.03 4.35 4.78
CA ASP A 164 10.80 5.14 4.72
C ASP A 164 10.53 5.70 3.30
N ASP A 165 11.57 6.07 2.57
CA ASP A 165 11.49 6.62 1.21
C ASP A 165 10.86 5.62 0.23
N MET A 166 10.94 4.32 0.50
CA MET A 166 10.34 3.26 -0.33
C MET A 166 8.81 3.30 -0.34
N TYR A 167 8.18 4.09 0.54
CA TYR A 167 6.76 4.45 0.42
C TYR A 167 6.59 5.88 -0.08
N MET A 168 7.30 6.84 0.53
CA MET A 168 7.07 8.27 0.29
C MET A 168 7.43 8.72 -1.13
N LEU A 169 8.48 8.17 -1.73
CA LEU A 169 8.84 8.44 -3.13
C LEU A 169 7.88 7.75 -4.08
N THR A 170 7.48 6.51 -3.80
CA THR A 170 6.77 5.71 -4.79
C THR A 170 5.27 5.96 -4.79
N VAL A 171 4.61 6.08 -3.64
CA VAL A 171 3.14 6.18 -3.58
C VAL A 171 2.62 7.41 -4.32
N LEU A 172 3.31 8.55 -4.23
CA LEU A 172 2.94 9.77 -4.95
C LEU A 172 3.01 9.59 -6.47
N GLN A 173 4.07 8.95 -6.95
CA GLN A 173 4.23 8.65 -8.37
C GLN A 173 3.18 7.62 -8.84
N LEU A 174 2.87 6.61 -8.02
CA LEU A 174 1.82 5.64 -8.32
C LEU A 174 0.44 6.31 -8.42
N GLU A 175 0.11 7.22 -7.52
CA GLU A 175 -1.10 8.03 -7.59
C GLU A 175 -1.15 8.94 -8.82
N ALA A 176 -0.01 9.56 -9.18
CA ALA A 176 0.08 10.36 -10.40
C ALA A 176 -0.14 9.50 -11.65
N TYR A 177 0.41 8.28 -11.68
CA TYR A 177 0.13 7.31 -12.74
C TYR A 177 -1.35 6.91 -12.75
N ARG A 178 -1.97 6.62 -11.59
CA ARG A 178 -3.40 6.24 -11.52
C ARG A 178 -4.28 7.33 -12.11
N ALA A 179 -3.99 8.60 -11.82
CA ALA A 179 -4.74 9.77 -12.28
C ALA A 179 -4.50 10.17 -13.75
N THR A 180 -3.37 9.78 -14.36
CA THR A 180 -2.97 10.27 -15.70
C THR A 180 -2.73 9.17 -16.74
N LYS A 181 -2.40 7.96 -16.29
CA LYS A 181 -1.85 6.85 -17.08
C LYS A 181 -0.54 7.18 -17.79
N ASP A 182 0.17 8.23 -17.38
CA ASP A 182 1.48 8.60 -17.91
C ASP A 182 2.56 7.68 -17.32
N ALA A 183 3.12 6.80 -18.16
CA ALA A 183 4.07 5.77 -17.77
C ALA A 183 5.32 6.32 -17.06
N LYS A 184 5.71 7.58 -17.29
CA LYS A 184 6.89 8.16 -16.65
C LYS A 184 6.83 8.08 -15.11
N TYR A 185 5.63 8.22 -14.53
CA TYR A 185 5.46 8.17 -13.08
C TYR A 185 5.67 6.74 -12.57
N LEU A 186 5.14 5.75 -13.31
CA LEU A 186 5.32 4.34 -12.98
C LEU A 186 6.79 3.91 -13.09
N ASP A 187 7.46 4.31 -14.18
CA ASP A 187 8.86 3.97 -14.46
C ASP A 187 9.80 4.58 -13.39
N ARG A 188 9.57 5.85 -13.01
CA ARG A 188 10.30 6.51 -11.90
C ARG A 188 10.19 5.71 -10.62
N ALA A 189 8.97 5.36 -10.24
CA ALA A 189 8.67 4.68 -8.99
C ALA A 189 9.28 3.27 -8.95
N ALA A 190 9.20 2.53 -10.06
CA ALA A 190 9.77 1.18 -10.17
C ALA A 190 11.31 1.18 -10.13
N HIS A 191 11.94 2.11 -10.84
CA HIS A 191 13.39 2.29 -10.82
C HIS A 191 13.89 2.63 -9.41
N GLU A 192 13.21 3.56 -8.72
CA GLU A 192 13.50 3.93 -7.33
C GLU A 192 13.40 2.72 -6.39
N MET A 193 12.31 1.94 -6.49
CA MET A 193 12.08 0.74 -5.68
C MET A 193 13.22 -0.29 -5.85
N THR A 194 13.63 -0.58 -7.09
CA THR A 194 14.72 -1.54 -7.34
C THR A 194 16.08 -1.06 -6.83
N ALA A 195 16.36 0.24 -6.90
CA ALA A 195 17.60 0.80 -6.34
C ALA A 195 17.68 0.57 -4.81
N TYR A 196 16.58 0.77 -4.09
CA TYR A 196 16.52 0.50 -2.65
C TYR A 196 16.59 -0.99 -2.33
N LEU A 197 15.91 -1.84 -3.10
CA LEU A 197 15.97 -3.29 -2.94
C LEU A 197 17.41 -3.81 -3.01
N ARG A 198 18.15 -3.39 -4.04
CA ARG A 198 19.55 -3.80 -4.25
C ARG A 198 20.48 -3.30 -3.16
N LYS A 199 20.19 -2.13 -2.57
CA LYS A 199 21.08 -1.48 -1.60
C LYS A 199 20.79 -1.84 -0.14
N LEU A 200 19.51 -1.95 0.25
CA LEU A 200 19.11 -2.02 1.66
C LEU A 200 18.52 -3.38 2.06
N GLN A 201 18.06 -4.21 1.12
CA GLN A 201 17.51 -5.52 1.48
C GLN A 201 18.62 -6.47 1.93
N GLN A 202 18.44 -7.09 3.10
CA GLN A 202 19.40 -8.00 3.68
C GLN A 202 19.16 -9.45 3.22
N PRO A 203 20.14 -10.36 3.41
CA PRO A 203 20.00 -11.78 3.03
C PRO A 203 18.78 -12.49 3.62
N ASN A 204 18.30 -12.09 4.80
CA ASN A 204 17.09 -12.64 5.42
C ASN A 204 15.78 -12.14 4.77
N GLY A 205 15.81 -10.99 4.08
CA GLY A 205 14.66 -10.38 3.42
C GLY A 205 14.14 -9.10 4.07
N LEU A 206 14.56 -8.79 5.30
CA LEU A 206 14.29 -7.52 5.96
C LEU A 206 15.27 -6.45 5.51
N PHE A 207 15.03 -5.21 5.93
CA PHE A 207 15.80 -4.03 5.53
C PHE A 207 16.38 -3.33 6.75
N TYR A 208 17.64 -2.92 6.65
CA TYR A 208 18.21 -1.97 7.60
C TYR A 208 17.60 -0.59 7.39
N HIS A 209 17.39 0.18 8.47
CA HIS A 209 16.84 1.53 8.39
C HIS A 209 17.57 2.39 7.35
N ALA A 210 18.90 2.33 7.39
CA ALA A 210 19.80 2.85 6.36
C ALA A 210 21.05 1.98 6.31
N GLU A 211 21.89 2.17 5.29
CA GLU A 211 23.14 1.42 5.10
C GLU A 211 24.06 1.45 6.34
N ASP A 212 24.11 2.58 7.03
CA ASP A 212 24.91 2.83 8.24
C ASP A 212 24.17 2.57 9.56
N VAL A 213 22.91 2.12 9.50
CA VAL A 213 22.02 1.94 10.65
C VAL A 213 21.38 0.55 10.60
N PRO A 214 22.10 -0.50 11.04
CA PRO A 214 21.77 -1.90 10.81
C PRO A 214 20.71 -2.45 11.76
N PHE A 215 19.56 -1.78 11.83
CA PHE A 215 18.41 -2.19 12.65
C PHE A 215 17.21 -2.51 11.78
N PHE A 216 16.61 -3.69 12.01
CA PHE A 216 15.35 -4.11 11.40
C PHE A 216 14.17 -3.44 12.12
N TRP A 217 14.11 -2.12 11.99
CA TRP A 217 13.07 -1.29 12.59
C TRP A 217 11.71 -1.63 11.96
N GLY A 218 10.74 -1.94 12.82
CA GLY A 218 9.40 -2.39 12.47
C GLY A 218 8.72 -1.46 11.49
N ARG A 219 8.46 -0.19 11.86
CA ARG A 219 7.72 0.71 10.97
C ARG A 219 8.48 1.04 9.70
N GLY A 220 9.80 1.20 9.76
CA GLY A 220 10.60 1.42 8.56
C GLY A 220 10.45 0.26 7.57
N ASN A 221 10.51 -0.99 8.05
CA ASN A 221 10.21 -2.16 7.22
C ASN A 221 8.72 -2.18 6.80
N GLY A 222 7.81 -1.68 7.64
CA GLY A 222 6.40 -1.47 7.29
C GLY A 222 6.24 -0.61 6.03
N TRP A 223 6.99 0.49 5.93
CA TRP A 223 7.00 1.35 4.74
C TRP A 223 7.47 0.61 3.49
N VAL A 224 8.50 -0.22 3.62
CA VAL A 224 8.97 -1.07 2.51
C VAL A 224 7.89 -2.07 2.08
N ALA A 225 7.24 -2.75 3.04
CA ALA A 225 6.19 -3.72 2.77
C ALA A 225 4.99 -3.06 2.07
N ALA A 226 4.51 -1.93 2.59
CA ALA A 226 3.41 -1.18 2.00
C ALA A 226 3.78 -0.63 0.61
N GLY A 227 4.97 -0.07 0.45
CA GLY A 227 5.44 0.51 -0.81
C GLY A 227 5.57 -0.53 -1.93
N MET A 228 6.17 -1.69 -1.63
CA MET A 228 6.21 -2.81 -2.58
C MET A 228 4.81 -3.32 -2.92
N THR A 229 3.89 -3.33 -1.95
CA THR A 229 2.51 -3.79 -2.17
C THR A 229 1.77 -2.85 -3.13
N GLU A 230 1.77 -1.54 -2.86
CA GLU A 230 1.17 -0.52 -3.74
C GLU A 230 1.76 -0.56 -5.17
N MET A 231 3.07 -0.79 -5.26
CA MET A 231 3.77 -0.97 -6.52
C MET A 231 3.26 -2.20 -7.28
N LEU A 232 3.19 -3.36 -6.62
CA LEU A 232 2.74 -4.61 -7.24
C LEU A 232 1.26 -4.61 -7.63
N LEU A 233 0.42 -3.83 -6.93
CA LEU A 233 -0.98 -3.58 -7.29
C LEU A 233 -1.10 -2.77 -8.59
N THR A 234 -0.10 -1.96 -8.92
CA THR A 234 -0.13 -1.02 -10.05
C THR A 234 0.67 -1.49 -11.26
N LEU A 235 1.79 -2.21 -11.04
CA LEU A 235 2.68 -2.64 -12.11
C LEU A 235 2.04 -3.70 -12.99
N PRO A 236 2.02 -3.51 -14.33
CA PRO A 236 1.59 -4.56 -15.24
C PRO A 236 2.56 -5.74 -15.16
N ALA A 237 2.06 -6.96 -15.38
CA ALA A 237 2.83 -8.20 -15.31
C ALA A 237 4.09 -8.18 -16.20
N SER A 238 4.07 -7.41 -17.29
CA SER A 238 5.15 -7.25 -18.27
C SER A 238 6.18 -6.17 -17.92
N HIS A 239 5.99 -5.39 -16.85
CA HIS A 239 6.95 -4.35 -16.49
C HIS A 239 8.30 -4.98 -16.10
N PRO A 240 9.44 -4.49 -16.62
CA PRO A 240 10.75 -5.13 -16.44
C PRO A 240 11.14 -5.30 -14.97
N ASP A 241 10.85 -4.30 -14.14
CA ASP A 241 11.23 -4.31 -12.71
C ASP A 241 10.30 -5.14 -11.81
N ARG A 242 9.13 -5.56 -12.31
CA ARG A 242 8.12 -6.22 -11.46
C ARG A 242 8.62 -7.53 -10.88
N ALA A 243 9.41 -8.29 -11.64
CA ALA A 243 9.93 -9.59 -11.20
C ALA A 243 10.86 -9.44 -10.00
N GLU A 244 11.74 -8.44 -10.01
CA GLU A 244 12.66 -8.13 -8.92
C GLU A 244 11.91 -7.65 -7.67
N ILE A 245 10.95 -6.74 -7.85
CA ILE A 245 10.12 -6.22 -6.76
C ILE A 245 9.30 -7.33 -6.10
N LEU A 246 8.68 -8.21 -6.90
CA LEU A 246 7.93 -9.35 -6.39
C LEU A 246 8.82 -10.35 -5.63
N ALA A 247 10.04 -10.58 -6.11
CA ALA A 247 11.01 -11.44 -5.42
C ALA A 247 11.42 -10.84 -4.07
N GLY A 248 11.74 -9.55 -4.03
CA GLY A 248 12.06 -8.81 -2.81
C GLY A 248 10.91 -8.83 -1.80
N TYR A 249 9.70 -8.57 -2.26
CA TYR A 249 8.47 -8.65 -1.47
C TYR A 249 8.27 -10.05 -0.86
N ARG A 250 8.32 -11.11 -1.67
CA ARG A 250 8.12 -12.49 -1.17
C ARG A 250 9.15 -12.89 -0.13
N LYS A 251 10.40 -12.51 -0.35
CA LYS A 251 11.50 -12.75 0.60
C LYS A 251 11.23 -12.07 1.95
N MET A 252 10.78 -10.82 1.91
CA MET A 252 10.42 -10.08 3.12
C MET A 252 9.22 -10.71 3.85
N MET A 253 8.13 -11.04 3.13
CA MET A 253 6.94 -11.64 3.73
C MET A 253 7.25 -12.97 4.44
N ALA A 254 8.15 -13.78 3.86
CA ALA A 254 8.60 -15.03 4.47
C ALA A 254 9.38 -14.83 5.78
N GLU A 255 10.16 -13.77 5.91
CA GLU A 255 10.89 -13.43 7.15
C GLU A 255 9.94 -12.80 8.18
N LEU A 256 9.03 -11.93 7.77
CA LEU A 256 8.00 -11.37 8.66
C LEU A 256 7.12 -12.48 9.25
N ALA A 257 6.66 -13.44 8.44
CA ALA A 257 5.87 -14.57 8.93
C ALA A 257 6.60 -15.39 9.99
N ARG A 258 7.94 -15.51 9.91
CA ARG A 258 8.78 -16.20 10.91
C ARG A 258 8.98 -15.41 12.21
N ASN A 259 8.87 -14.08 12.16
CA ASN A 259 9.07 -13.18 13.30
C ASN A 259 7.75 -12.67 13.92
N GLN A 260 6.58 -13.15 13.47
CA GLN A 260 5.31 -12.80 14.08
C GLN A 260 5.24 -13.38 15.51
N ASN A 261 4.80 -12.56 16.46
CA ASN A 261 4.56 -13.00 17.83
C ASN A 261 3.39 -14.00 17.88
N ALA A 262 3.33 -14.77 18.97
CA ALA A 262 2.25 -15.74 19.18
C ALA A 262 0.86 -15.08 19.24
N ASP A 263 0.80 -13.82 19.68
CA ASP A 263 -0.43 -13.03 19.76
C ASP A 263 -0.85 -12.43 18.41
N GLY A 264 0.04 -12.42 17.41
CA GLY A 264 -0.21 -11.91 16.06
C GLY A 264 0.49 -10.59 15.72
N MET A 265 1.08 -9.91 16.71
CA MET A 265 1.75 -8.62 16.51
C MET A 265 3.20 -8.78 16.02
N TRP A 266 3.78 -7.69 15.51
CA TRP A 266 5.23 -7.55 15.33
C TRP A 266 5.81 -6.51 16.26
N ARG A 267 7.14 -6.58 16.42
CA ARG A 267 7.88 -5.75 17.36
C ARG A 267 8.49 -4.52 16.69
N GLN A 268 8.74 -3.48 17.49
CA GLN A 268 9.49 -2.28 17.13
C GLN A 268 10.87 -2.59 16.50
N LEU A 269 11.58 -3.60 16.99
CA LEU A 269 12.69 -4.25 16.30
C LEU A 269 12.28 -5.70 16.03
N ILE A 270 12.15 -6.05 14.75
CA ILE A 270 11.46 -7.27 14.31
C ILE A 270 12.15 -8.53 14.85
N ASP A 271 13.48 -8.54 14.84
CA ASP A 271 14.32 -9.70 15.16
C ASP A 271 14.79 -9.73 16.63
N LYS A 272 14.22 -8.88 17.50
CA LYS A 272 14.64 -8.73 18.90
C LYS A 272 13.50 -9.10 19.84
N PRO A 273 13.52 -10.30 20.47
CA PRO A 273 12.44 -10.79 21.31
C PRO A 273 12.04 -9.84 22.46
N GLU A 274 12.99 -9.09 22.99
CA GLU A 274 12.82 -8.09 24.06
C GLU A 274 12.16 -6.79 23.60
N SER A 275 12.07 -6.58 22.29
CA SER A 275 11.39 -5.43 21.73
C SER A 275 9.88 -5.51 21.94
N TRP A 276 9.27 -4.36 22.14
CA TRP A 276 7.83 -4.23 22.39
C TRP A 276 7.02 -4.29 21.09
N GLU A 277 5.75 -4.67 21.20
CA GLU A 277 4.78 -4.78 20.10
C GLU A 277 4.35 -3.42 19.56
N GLU A 278 4.43 -3.24 18.26
CA GLU A 278 4.27 -1.94 17.62
C GLU A 278 3.17 -2.00 16.54
N SER A 279 2.18 -1.13 16.69
CA SER A 279 0.93 -1.22 15.92
C SER A 279 1.06 -0.75 14.47
N SER A 280 1.86 0.28 14.19
CA SER A 280 1.96 0.81 12.82
C SER A 280 2.60 -0.18 11.85
N SER A 281 3.72 -0.78 12.24
CA SER A 281 4.40 -1.84 11.50
C SER A 281 3.52 -3.07 11.33
N THR A 282 2.85 -3.50 12.41
CA THR A 282 1.90 -4.61 12.35
C THR A 282 0.80 -4.35 11.33
N GLY A 283 0.21 -3.15 11.29
CA GLY A 283 -0.80 -2.80 10.32
C GLY A 283 -0.28 -2.81 8.87
N MET A 284 0.92 -2.30 8.63
CA MET A 284 1.52 -2.31 7.28
C MET A 284 1.86 -3.72 6.81
N PHE A 285 2.39 -4.57 7.69
CA PHE A 285 2.65 -5.99 7.37
C PHE A 285 1.35 -6.76 7.12
N THR A 286 0.32 -6.48 7.92
CA THR A 286 -1.01 -7.07 7.77
C THR A 286 -1.58 -6.71 6.40
N PHE A 287 -1.60 -5.41 6.06
CA PHE A 287 -2.02 -4.92 4.74
C PHE A 287 -1.26 -5.63 3.60
N ALA A 288 0.08 -5.64 3.68
CA ALA A 288 0.92 -6.25 2.66
C ALA A 288 0.60 -7.75 2.48
N MET A 289 0.43 -8.52 3.56
CA MET A 289 0.14 -9.94 3.47
C MET A 289 -1.29 -10.23 2.99
N ILE A 290 -2.28 -9.41 3.36
CA ILE A 290 -3.65 -9.53 2.85
C ILE A 290 -3.64 -9.39 1.33
N GLU A 291 -3.05 -8.31 0.80
CA GLU A 291 -2.98 -8.08 -0.64
C GLU A 291 -2.16 -9.17 -1.36
N GLY A 292 -1.06 -9.62 -0.75
CA GLY A 292 -0.27 -10.71 -1.29
C GLY A 292 -1.06 -12.00 -1.48
N VAL A 293 -1.93 -12.34 -0.53
CA VAL A 293 -2.81 -13.51 -0.62
C VAL A 293 -3.92 -13.27 -1.65
N ARG A 294 -4.56 -12.09 -1.65
CA ARG A 294 -5.59 -11.65 -2.62
C ARG A 294 -5.16 -11.73 -4.07
N HIS A 295 -3.94 -11.31 -4.35
CA HIS A 295 -3.41 -11.27 -5.72
C HIS A 295 -2.58 -12.50 -6.09
N GLY A 296 -2.59 -13.56 -5.27
CA GLY A 296 -1.87 -14.81 -5.52
C GLY A 296 -0.35 -14.67 -5.51
N TRP A 297 0.19 -13.60 -4.93
CA TRP A 297 1.62 -13.42 -4.74
C TRP A 297 2.14 -14.30 -3.61
N LEU A 298 1.28 -14.57 -2.62
CA LEU A 298 1.53 -15.41 -1.45
C LEU A 298 0.53 -16.57 -1.41
N THR A 299 0.96 -17.72 -0.90
CA THR A 299 0.10 -18.90 -0.73
C THR A 299 -0.87 -18.71 0.43
N GLU A 300 -2.17 -18.90 0.18
CA GLU A 300 -3.20 -18.67 1.18
C GLU A 300 -3.00 -19.54 2.44
N GLU A 301 -2.62 -20.80 2.27
CA GLU A 301 -2.46 -21.75 3.38
C GLU A 301 -1.36 -21.32 4.37
N THR A 302 -0.33 -20.65 3.87
CA THR A 302 0.79 -20.18 4.69
C THR A 302 0.52 -18.80 5.28
N TYR A 303 0.07 -17.86 4.45
CA TYR A 303 0.03 -16.44 4.82
C TYR A 303 -1.36 -15.97 5.25
N GLY A 304 -2.44 -16.62 4.84
CA GLY A 304 -3.80 -16.33 5.28
C GLY A 304 -3.96 -16.39 6.81
N PRO A 305 -3.51 -17.46 7.51
CA PRO A 305 -3.52 -17.51 8.97
C PRO A 305 -2.69 -16.42 9.65
N VAL A 306 -1.54 -16.06 9.06
CA VAL A 306 -0.61 -15.04 9.60
C VAL A 306 -1.27 -13.67 9.56
N ALA A 307 -1.78 -13.27 8.40
CA ALA A 307 -2.48 -12.02 8.18
C ALA A 307 -3.77 -11.93 9.03
N ARG A 308 -4.55 -13.04 9.11
CA ARG A 308 -5.76 -13.09 9.93
C ARG A 308 -5.47 -12.86 11.42
N ARG A 309 -4.46 -13.54 11.98
CA ARG A 309 -4.07 -13.34 13.39
C ARG A 309 -3.63 -11.90 13.63
N ALA A 310 -2.82 -11.35 12.73
CA ALA A 310 -2.36 -9.98 12.85
C ALA A 310 -3.51 -8.97 12.84
N TRP A 311 -4.46 -9.12 11.92
CA TRP A 311 -5.64 -8.26 11.88
C TRP A 311 -6.46 -8.32 13.17
N ILE A 312 -6.75 -9.52 13.67
CA ILE A 312 -7.52 -9.70 14.91
C ILE A 312 -6.79 -9.08 16.11
N ALA A 313 -5.47 -9.27 16.20
CA ALA A 313 -4.65 -8.68 17.25
C ALA A 313 -4.66 -7.15 17.17
N LEU A 314 -4.36 -6.60 15.99
CA LEU A 314 -4.29 -5.17 15.73
C LEU A 314 -5.62 -4.45 15.98
N ALA A 315 -6.75 -5.08 15.63
CA ALA A 315 -8.07 -4.53 15.95
C ALA A 315 -8.28 -4.33 17.46
N GLY A 316 -7.65 -5.18 18.29
CA GLY A 316 -7.63 -5.02 19.75
C GLY A 316 -6.83 -3.82 20.26
N PHE A 317 -6.00 -3.19 19.43
CA PHE A 317 -5.26 -1.96 19.75
C PHE A 317 -6.02 -0.67 19.37
N VAL A 318 -7.21 -0.78 18.78
CA VAL A 318 -8.10 0.35 18.51
C VAL A 318 -9.01 0.59 19.72
N ASP A 319 -8.83 1.72 20.39
CA ASP A 319 -9.58 2.04 21.60
C ASP A 319 -11.05 2.43 21.32
N GLN A 320 -11.83 2.74 22.37
CA GLN A 320 -13.23 3.16 22.24
C GLN A 320 -13.43 4.45 21.42
N HIS A 321 -12.42 5.30 21.29
CA HIS A 321 -12.45 6.56 20.55
C HIS A 321 -12.00 6.40 19.09
N GLY A 322 -11.52 5.22 18.70
CA GLY A 322 -10.95 4.98 17.37
C GLY A 322 -9.48 5.38 17.26
N ASP A 323 -8.82 5.62 18.40
CA ASP A 323 -7.38 5.84 18.43
C ASP A 323 -6.65 4.50 18.49
N VAL A 324 -5.74 4.28 17.55
CA VAL A 324 -4.80 3.15 17.61
C VAL A 324 -3.74 3.44 18.68
N THR A 325 -3.47 2.47 19.53
CA THR A 325 -2.50 2.54 20.64
C THR A 325 -1.18 1.86 20.26
N ASN A 326 -0.14 1.99 21.11
CA ASN A 326 1.19 1.36 20.91
C ASN A 326 1.89 1.72 19.58
N ILE A 327 1.80 2.99 19.18
CA ILE A 327 2.44 3.47 17.96
C ILE A 327 3.80 4.08 18.31
N CYS A 328 4.88 3.66 17.65
CA CYS A 328 6.15 4.34 17.81
C CYS A 328 6.02 5.80 17.30
N VAL A 329 6.43 6.80 18.07
CA VAL A 329 6.44 8.20 17.59
C VAL A 329 7.36 8.38 16.37
N GLY A 330 7.27 9.52 15.67
CA GLY A 330 8.24 9.91 14.64
C GLY A 330 9.69 9.61 15.06
N THR A 331 10.40 8.88 14.23
CA THR A 331 11.71 8.27 14.57
C THR A 331 12.66 8.48 13.41
N ASN A 332 13.81 9.06 13.70
CA ASN A 332 14.88 9.33 12.74
C ASN A 332 15.82 8.11 12.67
N LYS A 333 16.77 8.08 11.73
CA LYS A 333 17.83 7.08 11.76
C LYS A 333 18.86 7.42 12.83
N GLN A 334 19.22 6.43 13.65
CA GLN A 334 20.34 6.55 14.59
C GLN A 334 20.94 5.17 14.80
N ASN A 335 22.27 5.05 14.67
CA ASN A 335 22.95 3.78 14.91
C ASN A 335 23.08 3.50 16.42
N SER A 336 21.96 3.22 17.08
CA SER A 336 21.87 2.91 18.50
C SER A 336 20.70 1.97 18.76
N TYR A 337 20.99 0.85 19.41
CA TYR A 337 19.99 -0.13 19.80
C TYR A 337 18.97 0.47 20.79
N ASP A 338 19.47 1.13 21.84
CA ASP A 338 18.66 1.76 22.87
C ASP A 338 17.78 2.88 22.33
N TYR A 339 18.23 3.57 21.27
CA TYR A 339 17.42 4.56 20.59
C TYR A 339 16.11 3.98 20.05
N TYR A 340 16.16 2.83 19.36
CA TYR A 340 14.95 2.20 18.81
C TYR A 340 14.10 1.55 19.89
N LEU A 341 14.73 0.88 20.86
CA LEU A 341 14.01 0.19 21.93
C LEU A 341 13.29 1.18 22.86
N GLY A 342 13.94 2.32 23.15
CA GLY A 342 13.44 3.37 24.02
C GLY A 342 12.50 4.39 23.36
N ARG A 343 12.09 4.20 22.09
CA ARG A 343 11.18 5.15 21.44
C ARG A 343 9.84 5.23 22.20
N PRO A 344 9.32 6.45 22.46
CA PRO A 344 8.00 6.61 23.06
C PRO A 344 6.88 5.98 22.22
N ARG A 345 5.84 5.54 22.93
CA ARG A 345 4.61 5.00 22.36
C ARG A 345 3.53 6.07 22.42
N SER A 346 2.83 6.27 21.32
CA SER A 346 1.75 7.23 21.17
C SER A 346 0.42 6.53 20.90
N THR A 347 -0.66 7.22 21.24
CA THR A 347 -2.04 6.83 20.94
C THR A 347 -2.63 7.86 20.00
N GLY A 348 -3.32 7.40 18.94
CA GLY A 348 -3.95 8.26 17.94
C GLY A 348 -2.98 8.87 16.92
N ASP A 349 -1.71 8.44 16.94
CA ASP A 349 -0.71 8.89 15.98
C ASP A 349 -1.03 8.36 14.56
N PHE A 350 -1.00 9.23 13.55
CA PHE A 350 -1.42 8.86 12.20
C PHE A 350 -0.55 7.77 11.54
N HIS A 351 0.68 7.55 12.00
CA HIS A 351 1.50 6.41 11.51
C HIS A 351 0.82 5.07 11.78
N GLY A 352 0.01 4.95 12.85
CA GLY A 352 -0.76 3.75 13.17
C GLY A 352 -2.21 3.79 12.70
N GLN A 353 -2.81 4.97 12.53
CA GLN A 353 -4.17 5.10 11.99
C GLN A 353 -4.24 4.66 10.52
N ALA A 354 -3.28 5.09 9.70
CA ALA A 354 -3.29 4.80 8.27
C ALA A 354 -3.29 3.29 7.94
N PRO A 355 -2.38 2.48 8.51
CA PRO A 355 -2.28 1.08 8.13
C PRO A 355 -3.46 0.22 8.60
N VAL A 356 -4.16 0.62 9.67
CA VAL A 356 -5.41 -0.04 10.08
C VAL A 356 -6.49 0.16 9.01
N MET A 357 -6.63 1.37 8.46
CA MET A 357 -7.56 1.63 7.36
C MET A 357 -7.16 0.91 6.07
N TRP A 358 -5.87 0.81 5.77
CA TRP A 358 -5.37 0.06 4.61
C TRP A 358 -5.66 -1.43 4.71
N ALA A 359 -5.38 -2.05 5.86
CA ALA A 359 -5.71 -3.45 6.10
C ALA A 359 -7.23 -3.71 6.08
N ALA A 360 -8.02 -2.81 6.70
CA ALA A 360 -9.47 -2.89 6.65
C ALA A 360 -10.01 -2.82 5.21
N ARG A 361 -9.51 -1.88 4.40
CA ARG A 361 -9.84 -1.76 2.97
C ARG A 361 -9.54 -3.07 2.24
N ALA A 362 -8.32 -3.58 2.36
CA ALA A 362 -7.88 -4.79 1.66
C ALA A 362 -8.75 -6.03 2.02
N LEU A 363 -9.25 -6.11 3.26
CA LEU A 363 -10.17 -7.19 3.67
C LEU A 363 -11.59 -7.04 3.10
N LEU A 364 -12.00 -5.82 2.73
CA LEU A 364 -13.36 -5.52 2.25
C LEU A 364 -13.49 -5.52 0.74
N GLU A 365 -12.39 -5.31 0.02
CA GLU A 365 -12.40 -5.36 -1.44
C GLU A 365 -12.78 -6.76 -1.94
N SER A 366 -13.53 -6.83 -3.03
CA SER A 366 -13.83 -8.12 -3.66
C SER A 366 -12.56 -8.66 -4.34
N ALA A 367 -12.33 -9.98 -4.30
CA ALA A 367 -11.24 -10.58 -5.06
C ALA A 367 -11.44 -10.27 -6.56
N GLN A 368 -10.39 -9.74 -7.22
CA GLN A 368 -10.42 -9.39 -8.64
C GLN A 368 -10.27 -10.62 -9.54
#